data_AF-A0A925BG44-F1
#
_entry.id   AF-A0A925BG44-F1
#
_cell.length_a   1.000
_cell.length_b   1.000
_cell.length_c   1.000
_cell.angle_alpha   90.00
_cell.angle_beta   90.00
_cell.angle_gamma   90.00
#
_symmetry.space_group_name_H-M   'P 1'
#
loop_
_entity.id
_entity.type
_entity.pdbx_description
1 polymer ?
#
loop_
_entity_poly.entity_id
_entity_poly.type
_entity_poly.pdbx_seq_one_letter_code
_entity_poly.pdbx_strand_id
1 'polypeptide(L)'
;MTNTITLYRPVGLYEMRLILEADSREFPPRHSEQPLFYPVLTLEYAQQIAHDWNPKDDNSGYAGFVTEFDVDADYLAQFEVHTVGASVHRELWIPAAEIPTFNQHIRRPIRIVASYYGERYQGIQHHHNLWFADAIFLHLYKMARHNPHDFHGEMFMNRNAILLNYTYWLQHDYSQQITASDKNELLKHIAETWEMKFPDLTLFGIVSIE
;
A
#
# COMPACT_ATOMS: atom_id res chain seq x y z
N MET A 1 22.82 17.80 1.00
CA MET A 1 21.49 17.28 0.65
C MET A 1 21.71 16.22 -0.41
N THR A 2 21.24 14.99 -0.22
CA THR A 2 21.31 13.94 -1.24
C THR A 2 20.38 14.33 -2.39
N ASN A 3 20.91 14.38 -3.61
CA ASN A 3 20.14 14.65 -4.83
C ASN A 3 19.32 13.40 -5.18
N THR A 4 18.00 13.49 -5.15
CA THR A 4 17.10 12.35 -5.37
C THR A 4 16.06 12.66 -6.44
N ILE A 5 15.64 11.62 -7.17
CA ILE A 5 14.48 11.64 -8.08
C ILE A 5 13.39 10.78 -7.45
N THR A 6 12.18 11.32 -7.39
CA THR A 6 11.00 10.57 -6.96
C THR A 6 10.49 9.71 -8.12
N LEU A 7 10.32 8.42 -7.85
CA LEU A 7 9.75 7.43 -8.75
C LEU A 7 8.49 6.83 -8.12
N TYR A 8 7.69 6.20 -8.96
CA TYR A 8 6.48 5.51 -8.54
C TYR A 8 6.50 4.08 -9.03
N ARG A 9 5.76 3.21 -8.34
CA ARG A 9 5.52 1.85 -8.84
C ARG A 9 4.12 1.37 -8.48
N PRO A 10 3.29 0.99 -9.46
CA PRO A 10 2.06 0.27 -9.19
C PRO A 10 2.39 -1.18 -8.77
N VAL A 11 1.79 -1.64 -7.68
CA VAL A 11 1.97 -2.98 -7.14
C VAL A 11 0.63 -3.60 -6.75
N GLY A 12 0.55 -4.93 -6.78
CA GLY A 12 -0.59 -5.67 -6.24
C GLY A 12 -0.51 -5.86 -4.73
N LEU A 13 -1.57 -6.41 -4.14
CA LEU A 13 -1.68 -6.73 -2.71
C LEU A 13 -0.50 -7.56 -2.19
N TYR A 14 -0.12 -8.61 -2.91
CA TYR A 14 0.92 -9.53 -2.45
C TYR A 14 2.32 -8.90 -2.49
N GLU A 15 2.64 -8.11 -3.53
CA GLU A 15 3.90 -7.39 -3.62
C GLU A 15 3.95 -6.27 -2.57
N MET A 16 2.85 -5.52 -2.37
CA MET A 16 2.78 -4.51 -1.32
C MET A 16 2.98 -5.11 0.08
N ARG A 17 2.42 -6.28 0.36
CA ARG A 17 2.66 -7.00 1.61
C ARG A 17 4.14 -7.29 1.83
N LEU A 18 4.86 -7.77 0.82
CA LEU A 18 6.30 -8.04 0.92
C LEU A 18 7.11 -6.78 1.19
N ILE A 19 6.73 -5.66 0.56
CA ILE A 19 7.34 -4.34 0.83
C ILE A 19 7.14 -3.95 2.31
N LEU A 20 5.92 -4.12 2.85
CA LEU A 20 5.65 -3.82 4.26
C LEU A 20 6.35 -4.79 5.23
N GLU A 21 6.51 -6.06 4.87
CA GLU A 21 7.27 -7.04 5.66
C GLU A 21 8.77 -6.71 5.69
N ALA A 22 9.28 -6.00 4.68
CA ALA A 22 10.63 -5.46 4.62
C ALA A 22 10.71 -4.01 5.16
N ASP A 23 9.82 -3.64 6.08
CA ASP A 23 9.73 -2.31 6.71
C ASP A 23 9.69 -1.13 5.71
N SER A 24 9.09 -1.37 4.54
CA SER A 24 9.02 -0.41 3.42
C SER A 24 10.39 0.09 2.96
N ARG A 25 11.44 -0.72 3.08
CA ARG A 25 12.81 -0.32 2.67
C ARG A 25 13.21 -0.84 1.30
N GLU A 26 12.56 -1.87 0.82
CA GLU A 26 12.98 -2.56 -0.40
C GLU A 26 11.82 -3.16 -1.18
N PHE A 27 12.02 -3.27 -2.49
CA PHE A 27 11.17 -4.08 -3.36
C PHE A 27 11.64 -5.54 -3.33
N PRO A 28 10.71 -6.51 -3.35
CA PRO A 28 11.07 -7.91 -3.39
C PRO A 28 11.74 -8.29 -4.73
N PRO A 29 12.53 -9.37 -4.77
CA PRO A 29 13.04 -9.91 -6.03
C PRO A 29 11.90 -10.25 -7.01
N ARG A 30 12.15 -10.07 -8.30
CA ARG A 30 11.21 -10.47 -9.36
C ARG A 30 11.26 -11.98 -9.56
N HIS A 31 10.17 -12.53 -10.08
CA HIS A 31 10.19 -13.90 -10.59
C HIS A 31 11.22 -14.04 -11.72
N SER A 32 11.83 -15.21 -11.86
CA SER A 32 12.86 -15.49 -12.87
C SER A 32 12.40 -15.25 -14.31
N GLU A 33 11.11 -15.35 -14.57
CA GLU A 33 10.49 -15.10 -15.88
C GLU A 33 10.28 -13.62 -16.17
N GLN A 34 10.49 -12.73 -15.20
CA GLN A 34 10.29 -11.30 -15.30
C GLN A 34 11.65 -10.59 -15.26
N PRO A 35 12.32 -10.41 -16.41
CA PRO A 35 13.73 -10.02 -16.47
C PRO A 35 13.98 -8.55 -16.08
N LEU A 36 12.92 -7.75 -15.99
CA LEU A 36 12.98 -6.31 -15.77
C LEU A 36 12.09 -5.86 -14.60
N PHE A 37 12.53 -4.78 -13.96
CA PHE A 37 11.87 -4.00 -12.94
C PHE A 37 11.55 -2.62 -13.51
N TYR A 38 10.28 -2.21 -13.38
CA TYR A 38 9.72 -1.05 -14.07
C TYR A 38 9.18 -0.04 -13.05
N PRO A 39 10.03 0.85 -12.51
CA PRO A 39 9.56 2.04 -11.85
C PRO A 39 9.19 3.11 -12.90
N VAL A 40 8.14 3.87 -12.62
CA VAL A 40 7.62 4.91 -13.52
C VAL A 40 7.93 6.30 -12.97
N LEU A 41 8.02 7.28 -13.86
CA LEU A 41 8.44 8.64 -13.51
C LEU A 41 7.28 9.57 -13.15
N THR A 42 6.04 9.15 -13.35
CA THR A 42 4.86 10.00 -13.10
C THR A 42 3.83 9.29 -12.24
N LEU A 43 3.23 10.03 -11.30
CA LEU A 43 2.15 9.54 -10.46
C LEU A 43 0.93 9.14 -11.30
N GLU A 44 0.57 9.96 -12.29
CA GLU A 44 -0.55 9.72 -13.20
C GLU A 44 -0.45 8.35 -13.90
N TYR A 45 0.74 8.01 -14.41
CA TYR A 45 0.92 6.71 -15.07
C TYR A 45 0.83 5.54 -14.08
N ALA A 46 1.43 5.69 -12.89
CA ALA A 46 1.34 4.67 -11.85
C ALA A 46 -0.13 4.44 -11.42
N GLN A 47 -0.89 5.52 -11.24
CA GLN A 47 -2.32 5.46 -10.92
C GLN A 47 -3.13 4.79 -12.02
N GLN A 48 -2.85 5.09 -13.30
CA GLN A 48 -3.52 4.44 -14.41
C GLN A 48 -3.34 2.92 -14.39
N ILE A 49 -2.10 2.43 -14.23
CA ILE A 49 -1.83 0.99 -14.14
C ILE A 49 -2.53 0.38 -12.93
N ALA A 50 -2.33 0.99 -11.75
CA ALA A 50 -2.87 0.50 -10.49
C ALA A 50 -4.41 0.48 -10.46
N HIS A 51 -5.07 1.38 -11.18
CA HIS A 51 -6.53 1.44 -11.27
C HIS A 51 -7.08 0.50 -12.34
N ASP A 52 -6.51 0.54 -13.55
CA ASP A 52 -7.14 -0.11 -14.71
C ASP A 52 -6.89 -1.63 -14.75
N TRP A 53 -5.79 -2.12 -14.15
CA TRP A 53 -5.31 -3.49 -14.30
C TRP A 53 -5.39 -4.29 -13.00
N ASN A 54 -4.77 -3.83 -11.92
CA ASN A 54 -4.64 -4.61 -10.69
C ASN A 54 -6.00 -5.04 -10.09
N PRO A 55 -7.03 -4.19 -9.94
CA PRO A 55 -8.31 -4.58 -9.34
C PRO A 55 -9.04 -5.73 -10.06
N LYS A 56 -8.63 -6.05 -11.30
CA LYS A 56 -9.23 -7.10 -12.15
C LYS A 56 -8.36 -8.37 -12.25
N ASP A 57 -7.13 -8.35 -11.70
CA ASP A 57 -6.16 -9.42 -11.81
C ASP A 57 -6.03 -10.23 -10.52
N ASP A 58 -6.10 -11.56 -10.66
CA ASP A 58 -6.00 -12.52 -9.54
C ASP A 58 -4.60 -12.51 -8.91
N ASN A 59 -3.55 -12.36 -9.72
CA ASN A 59 -2.17 -12.34 -9.23
C ASN A 59 -1.85 -11.08 -8.42
N SER A 60 -2.68 -10.04 -8.52
CA SER A 60 -2.56 -8.85 -7.70
C SER A 60 -3.38 -8.91 -6.40
N GLY A 61 -4.20 -9.95 -6.20
CA GLY A 61 -5.14 -10.03 -5.09
C GLY A 61 -6.31 -9.05 -5.21
N TYR A 62 -6.68 -8.67 -6.44
CA TYR A 62 -7.77 -7.73 -6.75
C TYR A 62 -7.60 -6.34 -6.10
N ALA A 63 -6.37 -5.89 -5.92
CA ALA A 63 -6.08 -4.53 -5.47
C ALA A 63 -4.82 -3.99 -6.13
N GLY A 64 -4.84 -2.69 -6.42
CA GLY A 64 -3.69 -1.93 -6.89
C GLY A 64 -3.30 -0.86 -5.89
N PHE A 65 -2.01 -0.77 -5.58
CA PHE A 65 -1.43 0.26 -4.75
C PHE A 65 -0.39 1.02 -5.57
N VAL A 66 -0.38 2.35 -5.47
CA VAL A 66 0.70 3.16 -6.01
C VAL A 66 1.69 3.45 -4.90
N THR A 67 2.92 3.01 -5.11
CA THR A 67 4.05 3.34 -4.23
C THR A 67 4.80 4.55 -4.76
N GLU A 68 5.30 5.39 -3.86
CA GLU A 68 6.18 6.53 -4.11
C GLU A 68 7.47 6.36 -3.29
N PHE A 69 8.61 6.60 -3.92
CA PHE A 69 9.91 6.45 -3.27
C PHE A 69 10.96 7.34 -3.95
N ASP A 70 11.95 7.79 -3.17
CA ASP A 70 13.03 8.65 -3.64
C ASP A 70 14.27 7.78 -3.90
N VAL A 71 14.97 7.98 -5.02
CA VAL A 71 16.20 7.25 -5.35
C VAL A 71 17.30 8.23 -5.70
N ASP A 72 18.56 7.90 -5.39
CA ASP A 72 19.70 8.72 -5.77
C ASP A 72 19.73 9.04 -7.27
N ALA A 73 19.79 10.33 -7.60
CA ALA A 73 19.78 10.79 -8.99
C ALA A 73 21.01 10.30 -9.78
N ASP A 74 22.19 10.28 -9.14
CA ASP A 74 23.44 9.86 -9.80
C ASP A 74 23.44 8.37 -10.14
N TYR A 75 22.85 7.54 -9.28
CA TYR A 75 22.63 6.13 -9.57
C TYR A 75 21.61 5.93 -10.69
N LEU A 76 20.51 6.69 -10.67
CA LEU A 76 19.47 6.59 -11.71
C LEU A 76 19.94 7.03 -13.10
N ALA A 77 20.94 7.92 -13.18
CA ALA A 77 21.45 8.46 -14.44
C ALA A 77 22.04 7.39 -15.38
N GLN A 78 22.31 6.17 -14.89
CA GLN A 78 22.77 5.05 -15.71
C GLN A 78 21.64 4.37 -16.50
N PHE A 79 20.37 4.57 -16.12
CA PHE A 79 19.22 3.93 -16.76
C PHE A 79 18.57 4.86 -17.78
N GLU A 80 18.23 4.31 -18.94
CA GLU A 80 17.50 5.05 -19.97
C GLU A 80 16.03 5.25 -19.54
N VAL A 81 15.51 6.45 -19.80
CA VAL A 81 14.08 6.73 -19.66
C VAL A 81 13.37 6.38 -20.96
N HIS A 82 12.48 5.40 -20.89
CA HIS A 82 11.64 4.99 -22.00
C HIS A 82 10.27 5.69 -21.93
N THR A 83 9.69 6.01 -23.09
CA THR A 83 8.31 6.50 -23.20
C THR A 83 7.49 5.48 -23.97
N VAL A 84 6.54 4.84 -23.29
CA VAL A 84 5.73 3.74 -23.81
C VAL A 84 4.30 4.18 -24.08
N GLY A 85 4.12 4.95 -25.17
CA GLY A 85 2.82 5.49 -25.56
C GLY A 85 2.76 7.00 -25.37
N ALA A 86 1.91 7.47 -24.45
CA ALA A 86 1.74 8.90 -24.20
C ALA A 86 2.97 9.50 -23.49
N SER A 87 3.13 10.82 -23.55
CA SER A 87 4.27 11.53 -22.92
C SER A 87 4.38 11.33 -21.40
N VAL A 88 3.27 11.00 -20.74
CA VAL A 88 3.21 10.69 -19.30
C VAL A 88 3.64 9.24 -18.98
N HIS A 89 3.62 8.34 -19.98
CA HIS A 89 3.96 6.92 -19.86
C HIS A 89 5.48 6.72 -19.89
N ARG A 90 6.16 7.25 -18.88
CA ARG A 90 7.61 7.23 -18.75
C ARG A 90 8.05 6.23 -17.69
N GLU A 91 8.99 5.37 -18.04
CA GLU A 91 9.48 4.30 -17.18
C GLU A 91 10.98 4.03 -17.35
N LEU A 92 11.58 3.42 -16.34
CA LEU A 92 12.94 2.87 -16.41
C LEU A 92 12.86 1.37 -16.62
N TRP A 93 13.81 0.81 -17.37
CA TRP A 93 13.95 -0.63 -17.56
C TRP A 93 15.19 -1.12 -16.81
N ILE A 94 14.99 -1.56 -15.57
CA ILE A 94 16.08 -1.97 -14.68
C ILE A 94 16.17 -3.50 -14.69
N PRO A 95 17.34 -4.11 -14.92
CA PRO A 95 17.47 -5.56 -14.82
C PRO A 95 16.99 -6.08 -13.47
N ALA A 96 16.21 -7.17 -13.45
CA ALA A 96 15.72 -7.74 -12.19
C ALA A 96 16.86 -8.14 -11.23
N ALA A 97 18.02 -8.52 -11.76
CA ALA A 97 19.22 -8.83 -10.98
C ALA A 97 19.82 -7.61 -10.27
N GLU A 98 19.49 -6.38 -10.70
CA GLU A 98 20.00 -5.12 -10.14
C GLU A 98 19.14 -4.61 -8.98
N ILE A 99 17.97 -5.22 -8.71
CA ILE A 99 17.07 -4.83 -7.61
C ILE A 99 17.77 -4.74 -6.24
N PRO A 100 18.65 -5.68 -5.85
CA PRO A 100 19.37 -5.56 -4.57
C PRO A 100 20.23 -4.29 -4.48
N THR A 101 20.85 -3.87 -5.58
CA THR A 101 21.61 -2.61 -5.65
C THR A 101 20.66 -1.42 -5.67
N PHE A 102 19.60 -1.49 -6.47
CA PHE A 102 18.56 -0.46 -6.54
C PHE A 102 17.97 -0.13 -5.16
N ASN A 103 17.65 -1.15 -4.37
CA ASN A 103 17.11 -1.00 -3.02
C ASN A 103 18.07 -0.23 -2.08
N GLN A 104 19.39 -0.38 -2.25
CA GLN A 104 20.38 0.37 -1.46
C GLN A 104 20.41 1.87 -1.79
N HIS A 105 19.91 2.25 -2.98
CA HIS A 105 19.78 3.62 -3.44
C HIS A 105 18.42 4.24 -3.13
N ILE A 106 17.44 3.47 -2.63
CA ILE A 106 16.18 4.02 -2.11
C ILE A 106 16.47 4.86 -0.87
N ARG A 107 15.92 6.06 -0.85
CA ARG A 107 16.01 7.04 0.22
C ARG A 107 14.64 7.17 0.86
N ARG A 108 14.62 7.05 2.20
CA ARG A 108 13.40 7.00 3.04
C ARG A 108 12.54 5.76 2.77
N PRO A 109 11.56 5.46 3.62
CA PRO A 109 10.62 4.38 3.36
C PRO A 109 9.76 4.63 2.12
N ILE A 110 9.44 3.55 1.41
CA ILE A 110 8.47 3.47 0.33
C ILE A 110 7.08 3.80 0.89
N ARG A 111 6.38 4.76 0.28
CA ARG A 111 5.07 5.26 0.75
C ARG A 111 3.96 4.80 -0.18
N ILE A 112 2.77 4.54 0.36
CA ILE A 112 1.55 4.36 -0.44
C ILE A 112 0.93 5.74 -0.68
N VAL A 113 0.64 6.06 -1.94
CA VAL A 113 0.04 7.36 -2.34
C VAL A 113 -1.29 7.22 -3.09
N ALA A 114 -1.68 6.00 -3.47
CA ALA A 114 -3.01 5.67 -3.97
C ALA A 114 -3.32 4.19 -3.75
N SER A 115 -4.61 3.85 -3.65
CA SER A 115 -5.09 2.48 -3.55
C SER A 115 -6.42 2.30 -4.30
N TYR A 116 -6.58 1.17 -4.96
CA TYR A 116 -7.76 0.80 -5.75
C TYR A 116 -8.13 -0.65 -5.44
N TYR A 117 -9.42 -0.90 -5.20
CA TYR A 117 -9.91 -2.21 -4.75
C TYR A 117 -10.95 -2.74 -5.74
N GLY A 118 -10.80 -4.01 -6.13
CA GLY A 118 -11.74 -4.70 -7.00
C GLY A 118 -12.87 -5.36 -6.23
N GLU A 119 -13.92 -5.80 -6.93
CA GLU A 119 -15.11 -6.45 -6.33
C GLU A 119 -14.76 -7.75 -5.57
N ARG A 120 -13.68 -8.42 -5.97
CA ARG A 120 -13.21 -9.67 -5.37
C ARG A 120 -12.11 -9.46 -4.32
N TYR A 121 -11.81 -8.22 -3.96
CA TYR A 121 -10.84 -7.90 -2.94
C TYR A 121 -11.24 -8.49 -1.58
N GLN A 122 -10.31 -9.17 -0.93
CA GLN A 122 -10.46 -9.68 0.44
C GLN A 122 -9.45 -9.03 1.40
N GLY A 123 -8.37 -8.44 0.88
CA GLY A 123 -7.27 -7.95 1.70
C GLY A 123 -6.38 -9.07 2.24
N ILE A 124 -5.39 -8.68 3.05
CA ILE A 124 -4.49 -9.66 3.68
C ILE A 124 -5.15 -10.29 4.90
N GLN A 125 -4.78 -11.54 5.15
CA GLN A 125 -5.31 -12.31 6.27
C GLN A 125 -4.87 -11.71 7.61
N HIS A 126 -5.78 -11.75 8.58
CA HIS A 126 -5.51 -11.51 9.98
C HIS A 126 -4.40 -12.43 10.52
N HIS A 127 -3.56 -11.93 11.43
CA HIS A 127 -2.37 -12.60 11.93
C HIS A 127 -2.62 -14.00 12.51
N HIS A 128 -3.74 -14.21 13.20
CA HIS A 128 -4.09 -15.48 13.86
C HIS A 128 -5.34 -16.18 13.32
N ASN A 129 -6.18 -15.48 12.56
CA ASN A 129 -7.53 -15.94 12.23
C ASN A 129 -7.66 -16.01 10.71
N LEU A 130 -8.52 -16.89 10.22
CA LEU A 130 -8.91 -16.92 8.80
C LEU A 130 -9.92 -15.80 8.51
N TRP A 131 -9.54 -14.58 8.87
CA TRP A 131 -10.30 -13.35 8.69
C TRP A 131 -9.59 -12.42 7.72
N PHE A 132 -10.39 -11.65 7.01
CA PHE A 132 -10.00 -10.76 5.93
C PHE A 132 -10.56 -9.36 6.21
N ALA A 133 -10.41 -8.42 5.28
CA ALA A 133 -10.69 -7.00 5.48
C ALA A 133 -12.00 -6.72 6.25
N ASP A 134 -13.13 -7.27 5.80
CA ASP A 134 -14.44 -7.03 6.43
C ASP A 134 -14.55 -7.65 7.83
N ALA A 135 -14.07 -8.88 8.00
CA ALA A 135 -14.11 -9.57 9.28
C ALA A 135 -13.20 -8.91 10.32
N ILE A 136 -12.03 -8.41 9.89
CA ILE A 136 -11.12 -7.61 10.71
C ILE A 136 -11.80 -6.31 11.15
N PHE A 137 -12.45 -5.58 10.23
CA PHE A 137 -13.14 -4.33 10.56
C PHE A 137 -14.24 -4.54 11.60
N LEU A 138 -15.11 -5.54 11.38
CA LEU A 138 -16.18 -5.86 12.32
C LEU A 138 -15.67 -6.43 13.65
N HIS A 139 -14.47 -7.03 13.67
CA HIS A 139 -13.81 -7.44 14.89
C HIS A 139 -13.30 -6.23 15.69
N LEU A 140 -12.58 -5.32 15.03
CA LEU A 140 -12.12 -4.06 15.62
C LEU A 140 -13.29 -3.24 16.18
N TYR A 141 -14.43 -3.19 15.46
CA TYR A 141 -15.66 -2.57 15.95
C TYR A 141 -16.11 -3.14 17.30
N LYS A 142 -16.22 -4.47 17.39
CA LYS A 142 -16.65 -5.15 18.63
C LYS A 142 -15.64 -4.93 19.76
N MET A 143 -14.33 -4.95 19.44
CA MET A 143 -13.28 -4.71 20.42
C MET A 143 -13.32 -3.29 20.96
N ALA A 144 -13.43 -2.27 20.11
CA ALA A 144 -13.48 -0.87 20.54
C ALA A 144 -14.62 -0.63 21.56
N ARG A 145 -15.74 -1.35 21.44
CA ARG A 145 -16.91 -1.20 22.31
C ARG A 145 -16.87 -2.06 23.58
N HIS A 146 -16.27 -3.24 23.52
CA HIS A 146 -16.43 -4.26 24.57
C HIS A 146 -15.12 -4.73 25.18
N ASN A 147 -13.98 -4.49 24.52
CA ASN A 147 -12.66 -4.86 25.00
C ASN A 147 -11.59 -3.83 24.56
N PRO A 148 -11.71 -2.56 24.99
CA PRO A 148 -10.80 -1.49 24.56
C PRO A 148 -9.35 -1.71 25.04
N HIS A 149 -9.15 -2.50 26.09
CA HIS A 149 -7.81 -2.81 26.61
C HIS A 149 -6.94 -3.57 25.60
N ASP A 150 -7.55 -4.45 24.79
CA ASP A 150 -6.83 -5.27 23.82
C ASP A 150 -6.75 -4.62 22.42
N PHE A 151 -7.53 -3.56 22.16
CA PHE A 151 -7.61 -2.90 20.85
C PHE A 151 -6.25 -2.44 20.33
N HIS A 152 -5.42 -1.85 21.19
CA HIS A 152 -4.09 -1.40 20.82
C HIS A 152 -3.14 -2.55 20.46
N GLY A 153 -3.27 -3.70 21.13
CA GLY A 153 -2.49 -4.90 20.82
C GLY A 153 -2.89 -5.49 19.48
N GLU A 154 -4.19 -5.54 19.22
CA GLU A 154 -4.77 -5.98 17.95
C GLU A 154 -4.29 -5.11 16.77
N MET A 155 -4.32 -3.78 16.96
CA MET A 155 -3.78 -2.80 16.00
C MET A 155 -2.30 -3.04 15.70
N PHE A 156 -1.49 -3.38 16.72
CA PHE A 156 -0.08 -3.65 16.57
C PHE A 156 0.20 -4.94 15.78
N MET A 157 -0.47 -6.03 16.15
CA MET A 157 -0.27 -7.36 15.54
C MET A 157 -0.73 -7.41 14.08
N ASN A 158 -1.76 -6.63 13.74
CA ASN A 158 -2.35 -6.61 12.40
C ASN A 158 -2.03 -5.33 11.61
N ARG A 159 -0.95 -4.61 11.97
CA ARG A 159 -0.62 -3.29 11.40
C ARG A 159 -0.64 -3.26 9.87
N ASN A 160 -0.08 -4.28 9.21
CA ASN A 160 -0.03 -4.34 7.74
C ASN A 160 -1.44 -4.53 7.16
N ALA A 161 -2.28 -5.34 7.80
CA ALA A 161 -3.66 -5.56 7.35
C ALA A 161 -4.48 -4.30 7.50
N ILE A 162 -4.33 -3.60 8.61
CA ILE A 162 -5.00 -2.33 8.88
C ILE A 162 -4.55 -1.26 7.88
N LEU A 163 -3.24 -1.10 7.67
CA LEU A 163 -2.69 -0.13 6.71
C LEU A 163 -3.26 -0.31 5.30
N LEU A 164 -3.28 -1.56 4.82
CA LEU A 164 -3.75 -1.87 3.46
C LEU A 164 -5.27 -1.84 3.32
N ASN A 165 -6.02 -1.97 4.41
CA ASN A 165 -7.48 -2.00 4.37
C ASN A 165 -8.14 -0.68 4.78
N TYR A 166 -7.42 0.29 5.35
CA TYR A 166 -8.06 1.49 5.90
C TYR A 166 -8.83 2.30 4.85
N THR A 167 -8.23 2.56 3.69
CA THR A 167 -8.92 3.24 2.57
C THR A 167 -10.08 2.41 2.01
N TYR A 168 -9.95 1.08 2.01
CA TYR A 168 -11.05 0.19 1.63
C TYR A 168 -12.22 0.34 2.61
N TRP A 169 -11.98 0.32 3.92
CA TRP A 169 -13.02 0.49 4.94
C TRP A 169 -13.70 1.86 4.90
N LEU A 170 -12.96 2.91 4.55
CA LEU A 170 -13.55 4.24 4.30
C LEU A 170 -14.61 4.17 3.19
N GLN A 171 -14.31 3.48 2.08
CA GLN A 171 -15.16 3.39 0.89
C GLN A 171 -16.27 2.32 0.99
N HIS A 172 -16.05 1.26 1.77
CA HIS A 172 -16.93 0.09 1.81
C HIS A 172 -18.24 0.36 2.57
N ASP A 173 -19.35 -0.20 2.08
CA ASP A 173 -20.65 -0.06 2.74
C ASP A 173 -20.87 -1.17 3.79
N TYR A 174 -20.94 -0.76 5.06
CA TYR A 174 -21.25 -1.63 6.19
C TYR A 174 -22.66 -1.38 6.78
N SER A 175 -23.54 -0.71 6.05
CA SER A 175 -24.89 -0.31 6.52
C SER A 175 -25.78 -1.47 6.96
N GLN A 176 -25.48 -2.69 6.51
CA GLN A 176 -26.19 -3.91 6.93
C GLN A 176 -25.71 -4.45 8.29
N GLN A 177 -24.54 -4.02 8.78
CA GLN A 177 -23.90 -4.54 9.99
C GLN A 177 -23.79 -3.50 11.10
N ILE A 178 -23.51 -2.24 10.77
CA ILE A 178 -23.33 -1.14 11.72
C ILE A 178 -23.91 0.17 11.17
N THR A 179 -24.19 1.12 12.06
CA THR A 179 -24.65 2.44 11.63
C THR A 179 -23.52 3.24 10.98
N ALA A 180 -23.85 4.21 10.14
CA ALA A 180 -22.84 5.13 9.58
C ALA A 180 -22.08 5.91 10.66
N SER A 181 -22.76 6.25 11.77
CA SER A 181 -22.13 6.90 12.92
C SER A 181 -21.09 5.99 13.57
N ASP A 182 -21.45 4.73 13.85
CA ASP A 182 -20.54 3.74 14.44
C ASP A 182 -19.32 3.47 13.53
N LYS A 183 -19.55 3.40 12.21
CA LYS A 183 -18.48 3.24 11.22
C LYS A 183 -17.49 4.41 11.29
N ASN A 184 -17.99 5.64 11.30
CA ASN A 184 -17.16 6.84 11.32
C ASN A 184 -16.39 6.98 12.65
N GLU A 185 -17.03 6.66 13.77
CA GLU A 185 -16.39 6.65 15.09
C GLU A 185 -15.26 5.62 15.15
N LEU A 186 -15.47 4.41 14.63
CA LEU A 186 -14.43 3.39 14.58
C LEU A 186 -13.26 3.79 13.68
N LEU A 187 -13.53 4.30 12.48
CA LEU A 187 -12.47 4.74 11.56
C LEU A 187 -11.62 5.86 12.18
N LYS A 188 -12.26 6.83 12.86
CA LYS A 188 -11.56 7.85 13.63
C LYS A 188 -10.72 7.23 14.74
N HIS A 189 -11.25 6.29 15.50
CA HIS A 189 -10.51 5.62 16.57
C HIS A 189 -9.30 4.82 16.06
N ILE A 190 -9.44 4.15 14.91
CA ILE A 190 -8.34 3.46 14.21
C ILE A 190 -7.26 4.48 13.83
N ALA A 191 -7.62 5.62 13.23
CA ALA A 191 -6.68 6.66 12.82
C ALA A 191 -5.93 7.28 14.00
N GLU A 192 -6.64 7.68 15.06
CA GLU A 192 -6.04 8.24 16.28
C GLU A 192 -5.09 7.24 16.95
N THR A 193 -5.50 5.97 17.01
CA THR A 193 -4.65 4.90 17.55
C THR A 193 -3.43 4.65 16.68
N TRP A 194 -3.58 4.75 15.36
CA TRP A 194 -2.50 4.60 14.41
C TRP A 194 -1.44 5.69 14.58
N GLU A 195 -1.85 6.96 14.61
CA GLU A 195 -0.94 8.11 14.81
C GLU A 195 -0.14 7.98 16.11
N MET A 196 -0.79 7.48 17.18
CA MET A 196 -0.13 7.24 18.46
C MET A 196 0.90 6.09 18.41
N LYS A 197 0.59 5.00 17.70
CA LYS A 197 1.39 3.76 17.72
C LYS A 197 2.47 3.70 16.65
N PHE A 198 2.24 4.37 15.52
CA PHE A 198 3.12 4.34 14.35
C PHE A 198 3.39 5.75 13.84
N PRO A 199 4.02 6.63 14.65
CA PRO A 199 4.19 8.04 14.29
C PRO A 199 5.02 8.25 13.01
N ASP A 200 5.86 7.28 12.64
CA ASP A 200 6.70 7.32 11.45
C ASP A 200 6.04 6.69 10.20
N LEU A 201 4.83 6.15 10.34
CA LEU A 201 4.13 5.44 9.27
C LEU A 201 2.77 6.12 9.02
N THR A 202 2.63 6.79 7.88
CA THR A 202 1.39 7.48 7.55
C THR A 202 0.29 6.47 7.21
N LEU A 203 -0.85 6.57 7.91
CA LEU A 203 -2.08 5.91 7.48
C LEU A 203 -2.62 6.67 6.27
N PHE A 204 -2.50 6.08 5.08
CA PHE A 204 -2.98 6.69 3.85
C PHE A 204 -4.52 6.69 3.81
N GLY A 205 -5.12 7.72 3.22
CA GLY A 205 -6.57 7.84 3.09
C GLY A 205 -7.28 8.56 4.24
N ILE A 206 -6.54 9.12 5.22
CA ILE A 206 -7.11 10.07 6.18
C ILE A 206 -7.52 11.33 5.39
N VAL A 207 -8.75 11.34 4.88
CA VAL A 207 -9.45 12.58 4.56
C VAL A 207 -9.87 13.12 5.91
N SER A 208 -9.56 14.38 6.20
CA SER A 208 -10.10 15.07 7.38
C SER A 208 -11.62 14.85 7.38
N ILE A 209 -12.10 13.99 8.27
CA ILE A 209 -13.53 13.85 8.52
C ILE A 209 -13.88 15.09 9.35
N GLU A 210 -14.16 16.20 8.67
CA GLU A 210 -14.79 17.38 9.28
C GLU A 210 -16.21 17.05 9.76
#